data_AF-A0A164GTX3-F1
#
_entry.id   AF-A0A164GTX3-F1
#
_cell.length_a   1.000
_cell.length_b   1.000
_cell.length_c   1.000
_cell.angle_alpha   90.00
_cell.angle_beta   90.00
_cell.angle_gamma   90.00
#
_symmetry.space_group_name_H-M   'P 1'
#
loop_
_entity.id
_entity.type
_entity.pdbx_description
1 polymer ?
#
loop_
_entity_poly.entity_id
_entity_poly.type
_entity_poly.pdbx_seq_one_letter_code
_entity_poly.pdbx_strand_id
1 'polypeptide(L)'
;HYWFAGEASHHYRIKKIWWPAFSPDLNPIENFWGWMVNRMGAVEGDTQEELWDWIMQCWEEMADQRNYWENLIDSMPERLARVIELDGDLRKY
;
A
#
# COMPACT_ATOMS: atom_id res chain seq x y z
N HIS A 1 8.58 8.85 -17.67
CA HIS A 1 7.18 8.65 -18.13
C HIS A 1 6.28 8.78 -16.91
N TYR A 2 5.46 9.83 -16.84
CA TYR A 2 4.69 10.16 -15.62
C TYR A 2 3.33 9.46 -15.64
N TRP A 3 3.13 8.56 -14.68
CA TRP A 3 1.94 7.73 -14.47
C TRP A 3 0.71 8.51 -13.94
N PHE A 4 0.89 9.80 -13.66
CA PHE A 4 -0.13 10.67 -13.07
C PHE A 4 -0.92 11.43 -14.14
N ALA A 5 -1.65 10.68 -14.97
CA ALA A 5 -2.61 11.24 -15.92
C ALA A 5 -4.01 11.22 -15.32
N GLY A 6 -4.28 12.11 -14.37
CA GLY A 6 -5.65 12.35 -13.88
C GLY A 6 -5.89 13.84 -13.68
N GLU A 7 -7.16 14.24 -13.88
CA GLU A 7 -7.60 15.62 -13.72
C GLU A 7 -7.38 16.10 -12.28
N ALA A 8 -6.84 17.31 -12.15
CA ALA A 8 -6.62 17.94 -10.86
C ALA A 8 -7.95 18.31 -10.22
N SER A 9 -8.13 17.97 -8.94
CA SER A 9 -9.25 18.51 -8.17
C SER A 9 -9.07 20.04 -8.01
N HIS A 10 -10.13 20.79 -8.31
CA HIS A 10 -10.11 22.26 -8.44
C HIS A 10 -9.68 23.02 -7.15
N HIS A 11 -9.65 22.34 -6.00
CA HIS A 11 -9.34 22.97 -4.70
C HIS A 11 -7.91 22.75 -4.18
N TYR A 12 -7.17 21.72 -4.62
CA TYR A 12 -5.85 21.37 -4.04
C TYR A 12 -4.74 21.09 -5.05
N ARG A 13 -5.00 21.17 -6.37
CA ARG A 13 -4.03 20.86 -7.44
C ARG A 13 -3.39 19.46 -7.34
N ILE A 14 -4.05 18.52 -6.65
CA ILE A 14 -3.61 17.14 -6.56
C ILE A 14 -4.15 16.40 -7.79
N LYS A 15 -3.26 15.80 -8.58
CA LYS A 15 -3.65 14.90 -9.66
C LYS A 15 -4.08 13.56 -9.06
N LYS A 16 -5.30 13.14 -9.37
CA LYS A 16 -5.80 11.82 -8.95
C LYS A 16 -5.17 10.74 -9.83
N ILE A 17 -4.94 9.57 -9.25
CA ILE A 17 -4.58 8.37 -9.99
C ILE A 17 -5.89 7.66 -10.35
N TRP A 18 -6.01 7.16 -11.58
CA TRP A 18 -7.12 6.28 -11.94
C TRP A 18 -6.96 4.94 -11.22
N TRP A 19 -7.99 4.50 -10.51
CA TRP A 19 -7.94 3.29 -9.69
C TRP A 19 -9.05 2.31 -10.10
N PRO A 20 -8.73 1.07 -10.49
CA PRO A 20 -9.74 0.07 -10.80
C PRO A 20 -10.47 -0.39 -9.54
N ALA A 21 -11.77 -0.69 -9.67
CA ALA A 21 -12.57 -1.24 -8.57
C ALA A 21 -12.08 -2.64 -8.18
N PHE A 22 -12.19 -3.01 -6.90
CA PHE A 22 -11.78 -4.32 -6.36
C PHE A 22 -10.31 -4.68 -6.58
N SER A 23 -9.41 -3.69 -6.59
CA SER A 23 -7.97 -3.93 -6.73
C SER A 23 -7.18 -3.51 -5.47
N PRO A 24 -7.38 -4.21 -4.32
CA PRO A 24 -6.53 -4.03 -3.14
C PRO A 24 -5.07 -4.38 -3.48
N ASP A 25 -4.86 -5.32 -4.43
CA ASP A 25 -3.57 -5.73 -4.97
C ASP A 25 -2.77 -4.63 -5.64
N LEU A 26 -3.37 -3.46 -5.89
CA LEU A 26 -2.66 -2.29 -6.38
C LEU A 26 -2.32 -1.32 -5.26
N ASN A 27 -3.00 -1.39 -4.11
CA ASN A 27 -2.92 -0.40 -3.06
C ASN A 27 -1.64 -0.63 -2.24
N PRO A 28 -0.65 0.27 -2.31
CA PRO A 28 0.62 0.12 -1.60
C PRO A 28 0.45 -0.12 -0.10
N ILE A 29 -0.59 0.44 0.52
CA ILE A 29 -0.81 0.32 1.96
C ILE A 29 -1.18 -1.11 2.38
N GLU A 30 -1.73 -1.94 1.49
CA GLU A 30 -2.10 -3.33 1.81
C GLU A 30 -0.84 -4.17 2.11
N ASN A 31 0.27 -3.89 1.42
CA ASN A 31 1.55 -4.53 1.72
C ASN A 31 2.06 -4.16 3.12
N PHE A 32 1.82 -2.92 3.55
CA PHE A 32 2.18 -2.46 4.88
C PHE A 32 1.27 -3.07 5.96
N TRP A 33 -0.04 -3.15 5.74
CA TRP A 33 -0.96 -3.85 6.63
C TRP A 33 -0.60 -5.33 6.78
N GLY A 34 -0.29 -6.01 5.66
CA GLY A 34 0.15 -7.41 5.66
C GLY A 34 1.47 -7.62 6.41
N TRP A 35 2.45 -6.73 6.22
CA TRP A 35 3.70 -6.75 6.97
C TRP A 35 3.45 -6.59 8.48
N MET A 36 2.57 -5.66 8.85
CA MET A 36 2.22 -5.43 10.24
C MET A 36 1.55 -6.65 10.88
N VAL A 37 0.49 -7.18 10.28
CA VAL A 37 -0.20 -8.36 10.85
C VAL A 37 0.73 -9.55 10.99
N ASN A 38 1.63 -9.79 10.04
CA ASN A 38 2.64 -10.85 10.13
C ASN A 38 3.62 -10.64 11.29
N ARG A 39 4.03 -9.39 11.54
CA ARG A 39 4.91 -9.03 12.66
C ARG A 39 4.17 -9.09 14.00
N MET A 40 2.87 -8.75 14.01
CA MET A 40 1.99 -8.79 15.17
C MET A 40 1.62 -10.21 15.57
N GLY A 41 1.51 -11.15 14.62
CA GLY A 41 1.24 -12.56 14.94
C GLY A 41 2.29 -13.21 15.85
N ALA A 42 3.42 -12.53 16.10
CA ALA A 42 4.44 -12.90 17.08
C ALA A 42 4.27 -12.22 18.46
N VAL A 43 3.33 -11.28 18.61
CA VAL A 43 3.04 -10.48 19.80
C VAL A 43 1.56 -10.68 20.16
N GLU A 44 1.29 -11.51 21.16
CA GLU A 44 -0.04 -11.61 21.76
C GLU A 44 -0.33 -10.30 22.52
N GLY A 45 -1.07 -9.38 21.90
CA GLY A 45 -1.63 -8.21 22.58
C GLY A 45 -3.02 -8.55 23.10
N ASP A 46 -3.21 -8.55 24.41
CA ASP A 46 -4.46 -8.92 25.06
C ASP A 46 -5.40 -7.71 25.25
N THR A 47 -4.90 -6.50 24.99
CA THR A 47 -5.65 -5.25 25.18
C THR A 47 -5.62 -4.32 23.96
N GLN A 48 -6.62 -3.43 23.88
CA GLN A 48 -6.69 -2.40 22.85
C GLN A 48 -5.52 -1.41 22.91
N GLU A 49 -5.01 -1.13 24.12
CA GLU A 49 -3.89 -0.21 24.36
C GLU A 49 -2.58 -0.82 23.83
N GLU A 50 -2.31 -2.09 24.12
CA GLU A 50 -1.15 -2.80 23.58
C GLU A 50 -1.19 -2.88 22.05
N LEU A 51 -2.37 -3.12 21.47
CA LEU A 51 -2.54 -3.11 20.02
C LEU A 51 -2.22 -1.72 19.43
N TRP A 52 -2.69 -0.66 20.09
CA TRP A 52 -2.42 0.71 19.64
C TRP A 52 -0.92 1.04 19.70
N ASP A 53 -0.28 0.75 20.83
CA ASP A 53 1.15 0.97 21.01
C ASP A 53 1.98 0.18 19.99
N TRP A 54 1.59 -1.06 19.71
CA TRP A 54 2.22 -1.90 18.70
C TRP A 54 2.07 -1.32 17.29
N ILE A 55 0.87 -0.83 16.92
CA ILE A 55 0.62 -0.19 15.61
C ILE A 55 1.51 1.05 15.47
N MET A 56 1.56 1.88 16.51
CA MET A 56 2.38 3.09 16.51
C MET A 56 3.86 2.77 16.38
N GLN A 57 4.35 1.76 17.11
CA GLN A 57 5.74 1.31 16.98
C GLN A 57 6.07 0.85 15.56
N CYS A 58 5.19 0.06 14.94
CA CYS A 58 5.38 -0.41 13.57
C CYS A 58 5.35 0.74 12.56
N TRP A 59 4.48 1.73 12.78
CA TRP A 59 4.42 2.93 11.96
C TRP A 59 5.73 3.71 12.02
N GLU A 60 6.25 3.99 13.22
CA GLU A 60 7.51 4.69 13.41
C GLU A 60 8.70 3.91 12.80
N GLU A 61 8.75 2.59 12.99
CA GLU A 61 9.80 1.73 12.39
C GLU A 61 9.81 1.82 10.86
N MET A 62 8.63 1.88 10.25
CA MET A 62 8.48 1.95 8.79
C MET A 62 8.56 3.37 8.24
N ALA A 63 8.30 4.41 9.03
CA ALA A 63 8.37 5.80 8.59
C ALA A 63 9.76 6.15 8.01
N ASP A 64 10.81 5.58 8.59
CA ASP A 64 12.20 5.79 8.16
C ASP A 64 12.64 4.86 7.01
N GLN A 65 11.81 3.88 6.61
CA GLN A 65 12.13 2.91 5.54
C GLN A 65 11.89 3.47 4.14
N ARG A 66 12.49 4.62 3.82
CA ARG A 66 12.31 5.32 2.55
C ARG A 66 12.45 4.41 1.31
N ASN A 67 13.48 3.57 1.29
CA ASN A 67 13.73 2.65 0.16
C ASN A 67 12.59 1.65 -0.05
N TYR A 68 11.94 1.19 1.03
CA TYR A 68 10.79 0.30 0.93
C TYR A 68 9.63 0.99 0.19
N TRP A 69 9.32 2.23 0.60
CA TRP A 69 8.25 3.02 -0.01
C TRP A 69 8.55 3.39 -1.46
N GLU A 70 9.79 3.78 -1.76
CA GLU A 70 10.23 4.09 -3.13
C GLU A 70 10.14 2.85 -4.02
N ASN A 71 10.67 1.70 -3.60
CA ASN A 71 10.57 0.45 -4.36
C ASN A 71 9.11 0.04 -4.60
N LEU A 72 8.24 0.24 -3.62
CA LEU A 72 6.83 -0.09 -3.73
C LEU A 72 6.12 0.79 -4.77
N ILE A 73 6.42 2.10 -4.77
CA ILE A 73 5.92 3.04 -5.79
C ILE A 73 6.48 2.67 -7.17
N ASP A 74 7.78 2.39 -7.26
CA ASP A 74 8.47 2.06 -8.50
C ASP A 74 8.01 0.72 -9.10
N SER A 75 7.45 -0.18 -8.29
CA SER A 75 6.87 -1.46 -8.74
C SER A 75 5.48 -1.34 -9.39
N MET A 76 4.77 -0.21 -9.19
CA MET A 76 3.40 -0.02 -9.69
C MET A 76 3.23 -0.26 -11.20
N PRO A 77 4.15 0.18 -12.07
CA PRO A 77 4.12 -0.14 -13.50
C PRO A 77 4.01 -1.63 -13.80
N GLU A 78 4.82 -2.44 -13.12
CA GLU A 78 4.91 -3.87 -13.32
C GLU A 78 3.65 -4.57 -12.78
N ARG A 79 3.17 -4.15 -11.61
CA ARG A 79 1.90 -4.65 -11.04
C ARG A 79 0.73 -4.40 -11.98
N LEU A 80 0.63 -3.19 -12.55
CA LEU A 80 -0.39 -2.84 -13.52
C LEU A 80 -0.27 -3.65 -14.83
N ALA A 81 0.94 -3.82 -15.34
CA ALA A 81 1.17 -4.69 -16.50
C ALA A 81 0.69 -6.13 -16.21
N ARG A 82 0.94 -6.63 -15.00
CA ARG A 82 0.50 -7.96 -14.59
C ARG A 82 -1.02 -8.09 -14.48
N VAL A 83 -1.71 -7.08 -13.98
CA VAL A 83 -3.20 -7.03 -13.99
C VAL A 83 -3.71 -7.20 -15.42
N ILE A 84 -3.12 -6.46 -16.37
CA ILE A 84 -3.52 -6.47 -17.78
C ILE A 84 -3.25 -7.85 -18.41
N GLU A 85 -2.08 -8.44 -18.16
CA GLU A 85 -1.74 -9.79 -18.64
C GLU A 85 -2.70 -10.87 -18.15
N LEU A 86 -3.25 -10.69 -16.94
CA LEU A 86 -4.16 -11.63 -16.31
C LEU A 86 -5.65 -11.28 -16.55
N ASP A 87 -5.94 -10.34 -17.47
CA ASP A 87 -7.30 -9.88 -17.77
C ASP A 87 -8.09 -9.44 -16.52
N GLY A 88 -7.39 -8.83 -15.56
CA GLY A 88 -7.97 -8.38 -14.29
C GLY A 88 -8.02 -9.43 -13.17
N ASP A 89 -7.56 -10.66 -13.40
CA ASP A 89 -7.55 -11.73 -12.38
C ASP A 89 -6.25 -11.76 -11.58
N LEU A 90 -6.22 -11.12 -10.42
CA LEU A 90 -5.13 -11.22 -9.45
C LEU A 90 -5.64 -11.86 -8.17
N ARG A 91 -5.44 -13.17 -8.04
CA ARG A 91 -5.74 -13.95 -6.83
C ARG A 91 -4.48 -14.35 -6.04
N LYS A 92 -3.31 -13.83 -6.40
CA LYS A 92 -2.04 -14.22 -5.79
C LYS A 92 -1.06 -13.04 -5.69
N TYR A 93 -1.13 -12.35 -4.56
CA TYR A 93 0.02 -11.76 -3.88
C TYR A 93 0.27 -12.56 -2.61
#